data_AF-A0AAJ2PL54-F1
#
_entry.id   AF-A0AAJ2PL54-F1
#
_cell.length_a   1.000
_cell.length_b   1.000
_cell.length_c   1.000
_cell.angle_alpha   90.00
_cell.angle_beta   90.00
_cell.angle_gamma   90.00
#
_symmetry.space_group_name_H-M   'P 1'
#
loop_
_entity.id
_entity.type
_entity.pdbx_description
1 polymer ?
#
loop_
_entity_poly.entity_id
_entity_poly.type
_entity_poly.pdbx_seq_one_letter_code
_entity_poly.pdbx_strand_id
1 'polypeptide(L)' 'MGEVVGSDERLRQLYWPRMLAGRAGTPLEAVDAAVFLVSPAASYVNGHVFEVNGGLL' A
#
# COMPACT_ATOMS: atom_id res chain seq x y z
N MET A 1 4.48 9.38 0.56
CA MET A 1 3.10 9.55 1.05
C MET A 1 2.94 9.11 2.50
N GLY A 2 3.31 7.87 2.87
CA GLY A 2 3.11 7.31 4.21
C GLY A 2 3.67 8.17 5.36
N GLU A 3 4.92 8.64 5.26
CA GLU A 3 5.51 9.51 6.31
C GLU A 3 4.83 10.88 6.43
N VAL A 4 4.35 11.44 5.31
CA VAL A 4 3.68 12.75 5.28
C VAL A 4 2.28 12.65 5.89
N VAL A 5 1.55 11.57 5.59
CA VAL A 5 0.23 11.29 6.19
C VAL A 5 0.34 10.99 7.69
N GLY A 6 1.45 10.39 8.13
CA GLY A 6 1.70 10.12 9.55
C GLY A 6 2.02 11.37 10.39
N SER A 7 2.59 12.40 9.77
CA SER A 7 3.07 13.62 10.46
C SER A 7 2.10 14.79 10.41
N ASP A 8 1.22 14.86 9.41
CA ASP A 8 0.16 15.87 9.31
C ASP A 8 -1.19 15.34 9.83
N GLU A 9 -1.65 15.88 10.96
CA GLU A 9 -2.90 15.49 11.60
C GLU A 9 -4.14 15.66 10.70
N ARG A 10 -4.17 16.67 9.81
CA ARG A 10 -5.29 16.83 8.87
C ARG A 10 -5.32 15.71 7.86
N LEU A 11 -4.17 15.35 7.31
CA LEU A 11 -4.08 14.23 6.36
C LEU A 11 -4.43 12.92 7.05
N ARG A 12 -3.99 12.75 8.30
CA ARG A 12 -4.33 11.57 9.10
C ARG A 12 -5.84 11.42 9.28
N GLN A 13 -6.55 12.49 9.64
CA GLN A 13 -8.02 12.44 9.79
C GLN A 13 -8.76 12.12 8.49
N LEU A 14 -8.22 12.54 7.34
CA LEU A 14 -8.83 12.28 6.04
C LEU A 14 -8.62 10.84 5.56
N TYR A 15 -7.43 10.28 5.75
CA TYR A 15 -7.04 8.99 5.18
C TYR A 15 -7.23 7.81 6.13
N TRP A 16 -7.07 7.99 7.45
CA TRP A 16 -7.14 6.88 8.42
C TRP A 16 -8.49 6.14 8.41
N PRO A 17 -9.66 6.81 8.34
CA PRO A 17 -10.95 6.12 8.29
C PRO A 17 -11.19 5.33 7.00
N ARG A 18 -10.48 5.66 5.92
CA ARG A 18 -10.61 5.01 4.61
C ARG A 18 -9.62 3.85 4.42
N MET A 19 -8.62 3.76 5.28
CA MET A 19 -7.59 2.73 5.22
C MET A 19 -8.06 1.49 5.99
N LEU A 20 -8.47 0.45 5.27
CA LEU A 20 -9.01 -0.78 5.88
C LEU A 20 -8.02 -1.47 6.82
N ALA A 21 -6.71 -1.34 6.57
CA ALA A 21 -5.67 -1.87 7.44
C ALA A 21 -5.59 -1.16 8.81
N GLY A 22 -6.18 0.03 8.96
CA GLY A 22 -6.19 0.79 10.21
C GLY A 22 -4.82 1.28 10.70
N ARG A 23 -3.79 1.18 9.84
CA ARG A 23 -2.41 1.59 10.13
C ARG A 23 -1.69 2.01 8.85
N ALA A 24 -0.70 2.88 8.99
CA ALA A 24 0.24 3.14 7.90
C ALA A 24 0.97 1.83 7.49
N GLY A 25 1.21 1.72 6.19
CA GLY A 25 2.05 0.66 5.64
C GLY A 25 3.53 0.90 5.90
N THR A 26 4.33 -0.14 5.73
CA THR A 26 5.80 -0.09 5.81
C THR A 26 6.42 -0.24 4.41
N PRO A 27 7.64 0.25 4.17
CA PRO A 27 8.32 0.06 2.90
C PRO A 27 8.45 -1.41 2.48
N LEU A 28 8.57 -2.32 3.46
CA LEU A 28 8.70 -3.76 3.19
C LEU A 28 7.46 -4.35 2.51
N GLU A 29 6.27 -3.86 2.78
CA GLU A 29 5.04 -4.38 2.15
C GLU A 29 5.03 -4.13 0.64
N ALA A 30 5.60 -3.00 0.18
CA ALA A 30 5.78 -2.74 -1.24
C ALA A 30 6.87 -3.63 -1.86
N VAL A 31 7.94 -3.92 -1.09
CA VAL A 31 9.00 -4.85 -1.53
C VAL A 31 8.44 -6.26 -1.67
N ASP A 32 7.66 -6.75 -0.71
CA ASP A 32 7.06 -8.07 -0.74
C ASP A 32 6.12 -8.23 -1.95
N ALA A 33 5.34 -7.20 -2.27
CA ALA A 33 4.52 -7.17 -3.48
C ALA A 33 5.37 -7.23 -4.76
N ALA A 34 6.49 -6.49 -4.82
CA ALA A 34 7.41 -6.56 -5.94
C ALA A 34 8.06 -7.95 -6.08
N VAL A 35 8.46 -8.56 -4.95
CA VAL A 35 8.99 -9.93 -4.90
C VAL A 35 7.97 -10.95 -5.40
N PHE A 36 6.69 -10.80 -5.02
CA PHE A 36 5.61 -11.62 -5.57
C PHE A 36 5.51 -11.46 -7.09
N LEU A 37 5.49 -10.23 -7.60
CA LEU A 37 5.34 -9.96 -9.04
C LEU A 37 6.50 -10.49 -9.89
N VAL A 38 7.72 -10.57 -9.36
CA VAL A 38 8.86 -11.19 -10.07
C VAL A 38 8.94 -12.71 -9.91
N SER A 39 8.12 -13.29 -9.03
CA SER A 39 8.12 -14.73 -8.76
C SER A 39 7.36 -15.52 -9.84
N PRO A 40 7.60 -16.83 -9.98
CA PRO A 40 6.80 -17.70 -10.85
C PRO A 40 5.30 -17.71 -10.53
N ALA A 41 4.92 -17.39 -9.28
CA ALA A 41 3.52 -17.34 -8.86
C ALA A 41 2.71 -16.24 -9.56
N ALA A 42 3.38 -15.20 -10.05
CA ALA A 42 2.77 -14.09 -10.79
C ALA A 42 2.82 -14.27 -12.31
N SER A 43 3.11 -15.48 -12.83
CA SER A 43 3.30 -15.75 -14.27
C SER A 43 2.14 -15.32 -15.20
N TYR A 44 0.92 -15.15 -14.66
CA TYR A 44 -0.24 -14.67 -15.42
C TYR A 44 -0.79 -13.32 -14.93
N VAL A 45 -0.04 -12.60 -14.09
CA VAL A 45 -0.44 -11.35 -13.45
C VAL A 45 0.29 -10.21 -14.14
N ASN A 46 -0.30 -9.65 -15.20
CA ASN A 46 0.29 -8.58 -16.02
C ASN A 46 -0.75 -7.54 -16.47
N GLY A 47 -0.31 -6.43 -17.07
CA GLY A 47 -1.19 -5.43 -17.68
C GLY A 47 -2.07 -4.61 -16.73
N HIS A 48 -1.79 -4.59 -15.42
CA HIS A 48 -2.57 -3.88 -14.41
C HIS A 48 -1.65 -3.14 -13.42
N VAL A 49 -2.26 -2.31 -12.56
CA VAL A 49 -1.60 -1.63 -11.44
C VAL A 49 -1.86 -2.45 -10.17
N PHE A 50 -0.78 -2.81 -9.47
CA PHE A 50 -0.85 -3.56 -8.22
C PHE A 50 -0.75 -2.60 -7.02
N GLU A 51 -1.91 -2.25 -6.46
CA GLU A 51 -2.01 -1.28 -5.36
C GLU A 51 -1.53 -1.87 -4.02
N VAL A 52 -0.59 -1.20 -3.36
CA VAL A 52 -0.08 -1.56 -2.02
C VAL A 52 -0.29 -0.37 -1.09
N ASN A 53 -1.51 -0.24 -0.56
CA ASN A 53 -1.94 0.97 0.14
C ASN A 53 -2.76 0.70 1.42
N GLY A 54 -2.84 -0.56 1.88
CA GLY A 54 -3.61 -0.91 3.07
C GLY A 54 -5.13 -0.87 2.87
N GLY A 55 -5.60 -0.97 1.63
CA GLY A 55 -7.02 -0.89 1.27
C GLY A 55 -7.54 0.54 1.20
N LEU A 56 -6.67 1.49 0.88
CA LEU A 56 -7.02 2.89 0.68
C LEU A 56 -7.51 3.10 -0.76
N LEU A 57 -8.83 3.22 -0.96
CA LEU A 57 -9.47 3.61 -2.21
C LEU A 57 -10.61 4.60 -1.92
#